data_AF-A0A2E6Y7X4-F1
#
_entry.id   AF-A0A2E6Y7X4-F1
#
_cell.length_a   1.000
_cell.length_b   1.000
_cell.length_c   1.000
_cell.angle_alpha   90.00
_cell.angle_beta   90.00
_cell.angle_gamma   90.00
#
_symmetry.space_group_name_H-M   'P 1'
#
loop_
_entity.id
_entity.type
_entity.pdbx_description
1 polymer ?
#
loop_
_entity_poly.entity_id
_entity_poly.type
_entity_poly.pdbx_seq_one_letter_code
_entity_poly.pdbx_strand_id
1 'polypeptide(L)'
;MSLSFRKMAVVFMPFAIAFVLAMAPPPQAHAQDGSTLRGLVEGQMSAFRSGDADAAWSYAAPGIKRMFQTPDRFIAMVRKGYAPVYAPRGVSFGELRTGARGPELDVFVTGPAGRDWLAVYSFEKQPDGSWKISGCRLVPGKGASV
;
A
#
# COMPACT_ATOMS: atom_id res chain seq x y z
N MET A 1 11.56 82.27 -10.84
CA MET A 1 11.58 82.35 -9.37
C MET A 1 10.60 81.29 -8.86
N SER A 2 11.09 80.36 -8.03
CA SER A 2 10.39 79.15 -7.60
C SER A 2 9.10 79.45 -6.83
N LEU A 3 8.09 78.57 -6.90
CA LEU A 3 7.39 78.05 -5.73
C LEU A 3 6.52 76.82 -6.13
N SER A 4 6.81 75.68 -5.50
CA SER A 4 6.08 74.42 -5.58
C SER A 4 5.11 74.31 -4.40
N PHE A 5 3.87 73.83 -4.58
CA PHE A 5 3.07 73.30 -3.45
C PHE A 5 2.07 72.19 -3.87
N ARG A 6 2.43 70.96 -3.49
CA ARG A 6 1.65 69.85 -2.88
C ARG A 6 0.34 69.31 -3.49
N LYS A 7 0.43 68.03 -3.91
CA LYS A 7 -0.38 66.83 -3.56
C LYS A 7 -1.89 67.01 -3.28
N MET A 8 -2.75 66.29 -4.01
CA MET A 8 -3.40 65.05 -3.54
C MET A 8 -4.19 64.37 -4.65
N ALA A 9 -3.98 63.06 -4.77
CA ALA A 9 -4.60 62.19 -5.75
C ALA A 9 -5.97 61.71 -5.27
N VAL A 10 -6.94 61.70 -6.17
CA VAL A 10 -8.12 60.82 -6.07
C VAL A 10 -8.26 60.17 -7.45
N VAL A 11 -7.86 58.91 -7.55
CA VAL A 11 -8.19 58.06 -8.70
C VAL A 11 -9.22 57.05 -8.21
N PHE A 12 -10.46 57.24 -8.67
CA PHE A 12 -11.51 56.23 -8.63
C PHE A 12 -11.19 55.16 -9.68
N MET A 13 -11.13 53.88 -9.31
CA MET A 13 -11.26 52.79 -10.27
C MET A 13 -11.84 51.51 -9.60
N PRO A 14 -12.74 50.76 -10.28
CA PRO A 14 -13.72 49.90 -9.62
C PRO A 14 -13.35 48.41 -9.60
N PHE A 15 -14.05 47.66 -8.72
CA PHE A 15 -14.49 46.26 -8.86
C PHE A 15 -13.47 45.19 -9.27
N ALA A 16 -13.02 44.39 -8.30
CA ALA A 16 -12.66 42.99 -8.53
C ALA A 16 -12.86 42.19 -7.24
N ILE A 17 -14.06 41.63 -7.06
CA ILE A 17 -14.28 40.55 -6.09
C ILE A 17 -13.59 39.32 -6.66
N ALA A 18 -12.40 39.01 -6.14
CA ALA A 18 -11.68 37.80 -6.48
C ALA A 18 -12.43 36.59 -5.90
N PHE A 19 -13.15 35.87 -6.75
CA PHE A 19 -13.69 34.55 -6.44
C PHE A 19 -12.53 33.56 -6.40
N VAL A 20 -11.94 33.37 -5.21
CA VAL A 20 -10.96 32.30 -4.98
C VAL A 20 -11.75 30.99 -4.96
N LEU A 21 -11.83 30.34 -6.12
CA LEU A 21 -12.28 28.96 -6.20
C LEU A 21 -11.23 28.11 -5.48
N ALA A 22 -11.52 27.73 -4.23
CA ALA A 22 -10.73 26.79 -3.48
C ALA A 22 -10.72 25.45 -4.24
N MET A 23 -9.66 25.21 -5.01
CA MET A 23 -9.38 23.89 -5.57
C MET A 23 -9.02 22.99 -4.39
N ALA A 24 -10.01 22.31 -3.83
CA ALA A 24 -9.75 21.25 -2.87
C ALA A 24 -8.86 20.20 -3.57
N PRO A 25 -7.68 19.87 -3.05
CA PRO A 25 -6.88 18.81 -3.63
C PRO A 25 -7.70 17.51 -3.63
N PRO A 26 -7.56 16.65 -4.65
CA PRO A 26 -8.26 15.38 -4.68
C PRO A 26 -7.93 14.57 -3.41
N PRO A 27 -8.88 13.79 -2.88
CA PRO A 27 -8.70 13.08 -1.62
C PRO A 27 -7.45 12.20 -1.65
N GLN A 28 -6.55 12.41 -0.68
CA GLN A 28 -5.28 11.68 -0.51
C GLN A 28 -5.45 10.20 -0.11
N ALA A 29 -6.68 9.65 -0.21
CA ALA A 29 -7.05 8.33 0.28
C ALA A 29 -6.15 7.22 -0.30
N HIS A 30 -5.78 7.32 -1.58
CA HIS A 30 -4.95 6.31 -2.25
C HIS A 30 -3.52 6.21 -1.70
N ALA A 31 -2.91 7.35 -1.30
CA ALA A 31 -1.53 7.36 -0.81
C ALA A 31 -1.43 6.84 0.64
N GLN A 32 -2.39 7.22 1.49
CA GLN A 32 -2.46 6.74 2.87
C GLN A 32 -2.76 5.24 2.93
N ASP A 33 -3.70 4.76 2.10
CA ASP A 33 -3.99 3.32 1.99
C ASP A 33 -2.74 2.56 1.52
N GLY A 34 -1.96 3.07 0.55
CA GLY A 34 -0.76 2.38 0.08
C GLY A 34 0.30 2.12 1.14
N SER A 35 0.61 3.10 1.99
CA SER A 35 1.53 2.90 3.12
C SER A 35 1.00 1.88 4.14
N THR A 36 -0.31 1.90 4.39
CA THR A 36 -0.98 0.96 5.30
C THR A 36 -0.91 -0.46 4.77
N LEU A 37 -1.25 -0.69 3.50
CA LEU A 37 -1.25 -2.00 2.87
C LEU A 37 0.16 -2.61 2.78
N ARG A 38 1.17 -1.78 2.47
CA ARG A 38 2.58 -2.18 2.53
C ARG A 38 2.96 -2.62 3.94
N GLY A 39 2.58 -1.86 4.96
CA GLY A 39 2.86 -2.19 6.36
C GLY A 39 2.24 -3.53 6.80
N LEU A 40 1.05 -3.90 6.29
CA LEU A 40 0.45 -5.21 6.55
C LEU A 40 1.32 -6.35 5.99
N VAL A 41 1.83 -6.20 4.77
CA VAL A 41 2.69 -7.21 4.15
C VAL A 41 4.03 -7.29 4.86
N GLU A 42 4.66 -6.15 5.18
CA GLU A 42 5.90 -6.11 5.94
C GLU A 42 5.76 -6.78 7.30
N GLY A 43 4.67 -6.50 8.02
CA GLY A 43 4.34 -7.10 9.30
C GLY A 43 4.16 -8.62 9.21
N GLN A 44 3.39 -9.09 8.22
CA GLN A 44 3.20 -10.53 8.02
C GLN A 44 4.50 -11.25 7.64
N MET A 45 5.32 -10.68 6.75
CA MET A 45 6.62 -11.24 6.38
C MET A 45 7.61 -11.21 7.56
N SER A 46 7.52 -10.22 8.45
CA SER A 46 8.30 -10.19 9.68
C SER A 46 7.91 -11.32 10.63
N ALA A 47 6.61 -11.54 10.81
CA ALA A 47 6.09 -12.65 11.61
C ALA A 47 6.51 -14.02 11.04
N PHE A 48 6.55 -14.17 9.71
CA PHE A 48 7.11 -15.38 9.09
C PHE A 48 8.59 -15.61 9.47
N ARG A 49 9.42 -14.56 9.43
CA ARG A 49 10.84 -14.64 9.79
C ARG A 49 11.07 -14.99 11.26
N SER A 50 10.24 -14.49 12.16
CA SER A 50 10.32 -14.82 13.60
C SER A 50 9.66 -16.15 13.96
N GLY A 51 8.97 -16.80 13.02
CA GLY A 51 8.22 -18.03 13.27
C GLY A 51 6.92 -17.81 14.05
N ASP A 52 6.44 -16.57 14.13
CA ASP A 52 5.22 -16.19 14.87
C ASP A 52 3.97 -16.41 13.99
N ALA A 53 3.37 -17.59 14.12
CA ALA A 53 2.20 -17.97 13.35
C ALA A 53 0.97 -17.12 13.71
N ASP A 54 0.78 -16.80 14.98
CA ASP A 54 -0.34 -16.00 15.48
C ASP A 54 -0.30 -14.57 14.93
N ALA A 55 0.87 -13.92 15.00
CA ALA A 55 1.05 -12.59 14.44
C ALA A 55 0.82 -12.61 12.93
N ALA A 56 1.40 -13.56 12.20
CA ALA A 56 1.21 -13.68 10.75
C ALA A 56 -0.27 -13.90 10.37
N TRP A 57 -0.97 -14.73 11.14
CA TRP A 57 -2.40 -15.02 11.01
C TRP A 57 -3.28 -13.81 11.34
N SER A 58 -2.84 -12.92 12.23
CA SER A 58 -3.58 -11.72 12.61
C SER A 58 -3.81 -10.74 11.44
N TYR A 59 -2.89 -10.72 10.47
CA TYR A 59 -2.98 -9.91 9.24
C TYR A 59 -3.97 -10.47 8.21
N ALA A 60 -4.34 -11.75 8.31
CA ALA A 60 -5.21 -12.41 7.34
C ALA A 60 -6.69 -11.98 7.49
N ALA A 61 -7.37 -11.86 6.36
CA ALA A 61 -8.79 -11.55 6.29
C ALA A 61 -9.65 -12.73 6.79
N PRO A 62 -10.91 -12.49 7.21
CA PRO A 62 -11.80 -13.53 7.71
C PRO A 62 -11.99 -14.71 6.77
N GLY A 63 -11.95 -14.50 5.45
CA GLY A 63 -12.01 -15.58 4.45
C GLY A 63 -10.87 -16.59 4.58
N ILE A 64 -9.63 -16.11 4.67
CA ILE A 64 -8.45 -16.97 4.94
C ILE A 64 -8.59 -17.64 6.31
N LYS A 65 -9.07 -16.89 7.31
CA LYS A 65 -9.25 -17.43 8.66
C LYS A 65 -10.23 -18.59 8.72
N ARG A 66 -11.36 -18.49 8.02
CA ARG A 66 -12.34 -19.58 7.89
C ARG A 66 -11.76 -20.79 7.14
N MET A 67 -10.95 -20.55 6.12
CA MET A 67 -10.37 -21.62 5.29
C MET A 67 -9.36 -22.48 6.06
N PHE A 68 -8.43 -21.89 6.82
CA PHE A 68 -7.42 -22.68 7.54
C PHE A 68 -7.73 -22.92 9.02
N GLN A 69 -8.70 -22.20 9.58
CA GLN A 69 -9.26 -22.34 10.94
C GLN A 69 -8.29 -22.04 12.10
N THR A 70 -6.99 -22.30 11.95
CA THR A 70 -5.97 -22.14 13.00
C THR A 70 -4.68 -21.54 12.42
N PRO A 71 -3.90 -20.79 13.23
CA PRO A 71 -2.58 -20.29 12.83
C PRO A 71 -1.62 -21.41 12.38
N ASP A 72 -1.61 -22.55 13.06
CA ASP A 72 -0.73 -23.69 12.73
C ASP A 72 -1.01 -24.29 11.35
N ARG A 73 -2.29 -24.48 11.01
CA ARG A 73 -2.67 -25.01 9.68
C ARG A 73 -2.32 -24.02 8.58
N PHE A 74 -2.50 -22.72 8.84
CA PHE A 74 -2.11 -21.68 7.91
C PHE A 74 -0.60 -21.66 7.68
N ILE A 75 0.20 -21.62 8.74
CA ILE A 75 1.64 -21.52 8.59
C ILE A 75 2.22 -22.78 7.95
N ALA A 76 1.66 -23.95 8.24
CA ALA A 76 2.03 -25.20 7.58
C ALA A 76 1.77 -25.15 6.07
N MET A 77 0.61 -24.63 5.65
CA MET A 77 0.30 -24.41 4.23
C MET A 77 1.25 -23.39 3.60
N VAL A 78 1.48 -22.24 4.24
CA VAL A 78 2.35 -21.17 3.74
C VAL A 78 3.78 -21.67 3.55
N ARG A 79 4.34 -22.41 4.51
CA ARG A 79 5.67 -23.02 4.41
C ARG A 79 5.81 -23.92 3.18
N LYS A 80 4.75 -24.67 2.86
CA LYS A 80 4.74 -25.64 1.74
C LYS A 80 4.52 -24.97 0.38
N GLY A 81 3.54 -24.07 0.29
CA GLY A 81 3.09 -23.50 -0.99
C GLY A 81 3.67 -22.14 -1.33
N TYR A 82 4.23 -21.42 -0.35
CA TYR A 82 4.60 -20.01 -0.46
C TYR A 82 6.01 -19.74 0.10
N ALA A 83 6.93 -20.71 -0.03
CA ALA A 83 8.31 -20.58 0.42
C ALA A 83 9.02 -19.27 0.01
N PRO A 84 8.83 -18.73 -1.22
CA PRO A 84 9.41 -17.44 -1.60
C PRO A 84 8.97 -16.26 -0.74
N VAL A 85 7.77 -16.30 -0.17
CA VAL A 85 7.24 -15.28 0.75
C VAL A 85 7.57 -15.60 2.21
N TYR A 86 7.56 -16.88 2.56
CA TYR A 86 7.83 -17.34 3.93
C TYR A 86 9.29 -17.13 4.35
N ALA A 87 10.23 -17.43 3.46
CA ALA A 87 11.67 -17.32 3.71
C ALA A 87 12.42 -16.71 2.51
N PRO A 88 12.12 -15.44 2.14
CA PRO A 88 12.81 -14.75 1.06
C PRO A 88 14.27 -14.45 1.43
N ARG A 89 15.13 -14.43 0.40
CA ARG A 89 16.48 -13.86 0.45
C ARG A 89 16.50 -12.36 0.16
N GLY A 90 15.51 -11.87 -0.59
CA GLY A 90 15.36 -10.47 -0.96
C GLY A 90 13.89 -10.12 -1.14
N VAL A 91 13.54 -8.87 -0.82
CA VAL A 91 12.16 -8.34 -0.93
C VAL A 91 12.24 -6.91 -1.44
N SER A 92 11.44 -6.57 -2.45
CA SER A 92 11.20 -5.18 -2.85
C SER A 92 9.73 -4.97 -3.19
N PHE A 93 9.21 -3.79 -2.82
CA PHE A 93 7.82 -3.42 -3.06
C PHE A 93 7.69 -2.74 -4.41
N GLY A 94 6.74 -3.20 -5.21
CA GLY A 94 6.38 -2.65 -6.50
C GLY A 94 5.15 -1.75 -6.41
N GLU A 95 4.33 -1.84 -7.46
CA GLU A 95 3.17 -0.98 -7.63
C GLU A 95 1.96 -1.46 -6.82
N LEU A 96 1.22 -0.50 -6.26
CA LEU A 96 -0.14 -0.71 -5.77
C LEU A 96 -1.12 -0.40 -6.90
N ARG A 97 -1.88 -1.40 -7.34
CA ARG A 97 -2.85 -1.27 -8.42
C ARG A 97 -4.26 -1.61 -7.97
N THR A 98 -5.24 -1.16 -8.72
CA THR A 98 -6.64 -1.59 -8.53
C THR A 98 -6.86 -2.89 -9.29
N GLY A 99 -7.10 -3.99 -8.58
CA GLY A 99 -7.53 -5.27 -9.15
C GLY A 99 -9.05 -5.42 -9.17
N ALA A 100 -9.54 -6.53 -9.74
CA ALA A 100 -10.98 -6.77 -9.92
C ALA A 100 -11.79 -6.87 -8.61
N ARG A 101 -11.12 -7.15 -7.48
CA ARG A 101 -11.75 -7.38 -6.17
C ARG A 101 -11.29 -6.39 -5.09
N GLY A 102 -10.55 -5.36 -5.48
CA GLY A 102 -9.91 -4.42 -4.56
C GLY A 102 -8.45 -4.16 -4.89
N PRO A 103 -7.72 -3.46 -4.02
CA PRO A 103 -6.32 -3.15 -4.25
C PRO A 103 -5.45 -4.42 -4.26
N GLU A 104 -4.44 -4.40 -5.11
CA GLU A 104 -3.39 -5.41 -5.20
C GLU A 104 -2.02 -4.75 -5.09
N LEU A 105 -1.11 -5.34 -4.31
CA LEU A 105 0.26 -4.87 -4.14
C LEU A 105 1.22 -5.90 -4.71
N ASP A 106 2.03 -5.47 -5.66
CA ASP A 106 3.11 -6.27 -6.22
C ASP A 106 4.31 -6.25 -5.29
N VAL A 107 4.82 -7.44 -4.93
CA VAL A 107 6.01 -7.61 -4.10
C VAL A 107 6.96 -8.58 -4.78
N PHE A 108 8.12 -8.09 -5.19
CA PHE A 108 9.16 -8.92 -5.79
C PHE A 108 9.94 -9.60 -4.67
N VAL A 109 10.09 -10.92 -4.77
CA VAL A 109 10.80 -11.73 -3.79
C VAL A 109 11.78 -12.66 -4.48
N THR A 110 13.01 -12.70 -3.96
CA THR A 110 13.96 -13.77 -4.30
C THR A 110 13.75 -14.89 -3.29
N GLY A 111 13.25 -16.03 -3.75
CA GLY A 111 12.96 -17.16 -2.87
C GLY A 111 14.21 -17.81 -2.28
N PRO A 112 14.05 -18.78 -1.35
CA PRO A 112 15.18 -19.41 -0.66
C PRO A 112 16.13 -20.16 -1.61
N ALA A 113 15.61 -20.67 -2.73
CA ALA A 113 16.39 -21.30 -3.79
C ALA A 113 17.05 -20.29 -4.77
N GLY A 114 16.99 -18.99 -4.51
CA GLY A 114 17.57 -17.94 -5.36
C GLY A 114 16.77 -17.62 -6.62
N ARG A 115 15.57 -18.19 -6.80
CA ARG A 115 14.67 -17.86 -7.93
C ARG A 115 13.79 -16.66 -7.58
N ASP A 116 13.60 -15.77 -8.55
CA ASP A 116 12.74 -14.61 -8.39
C ASP A 116 11.27 -14.92 -8.64
N TRP A 117 10.41 -14.23 -7.90
CA TRP A 117 8.96 -14.33 -7.95
C TRP A 117 8.33 -12.96 -7.80
N LEU A 118 7.18 -12.79 -8.43
CA LEU A 118 6.24 -11.75 -8.09
C LEU A 118 5.17 -12.35 -7.16
N ALA A 119 5.10 -11.84 -5.94
CA ALA A 119 4.02 -12.09 -5.00
C ALA A 119 2.99 -10.97 -5.12
N VAL A 120 1.82 -11.29 -5.69
CA VAL A 120 0.70 -10.35 -5.80
C VAL A 120 -0.18 -10.52 -4.57
N TYR A 121 -0.15 -9.54 -3.67
CA TYR A 121 -1.01 -9.50 -2.49
C TYR A 121 -2.33 -8.85 -2.82
N SER A 122 -3.43 -9.40 -2.31
CA SER A 122 -4.76 -8.81 -2.39
C SER A 122 -5.25 -8.44 -0.99
N PHE A 123 -6.06 -7.39 -0.91
CA PHE A 123 -6.57 -6.89 0.37
C PHE A 123 -8.08 -6.74 0.37
N GLU A 124 -8.66 -6.73 1.56
CA GLU A 124 -10.08 -6.52 1.78
C GLU A 124 -10.27 -5.53 2.93
N LYS A 125 -11.10 -4.50 2.69
CA LYS A 125 -11.48 -3.54 3.73
C LYS A 125 -12.57 -4.16 4.58
N GLN A 126 -12.35 -4.16 5.88
CA GLN A 126 -13.25 -4.74 6.87
C GLN A 126 -14.38 -3.74 7.20
N PRO A 127 -15.51 -4.21 7.79
CA PRO A 127 -16.62 -3.33 8.18
C PRO A 127 -16.23 -2.21 9.16
N ASP A 128 -15.19 -2.43 9.96
CA ASP A 128 -14.63 -1.44 10.89
C ASP A 128 -13.67 -0.43 10.23
N GLY A 129 -13.47 -0.53 8.91
CA GLY A 129 -12.58 0.32 8.13
C GLY A 129 -11.13 -0.14 8.09
N SER A 130 -10.74 -1.16 8.86
CA SER A 130 -9.38 -1.71 8.82
C SER A 130 -9.12 -2.51 7.54
N TRP A 131 -7.85 -2.65 7.16
CA TRP A 131 -7.43 -3.46 6.02
C TRP A 131 -6.89 -4.82 6.48
N LYS A 132 -7.17 -5.88 5.71
CA LYS A 132 -6.62 -7.23 5.92
C LYS A 132 -6.14 -7.84 4.61
N ILE A 133 -5.15 -8.74 4.68
CA ILE A 133 -4.65 -9.50 3.53
C ILE A 133 -5.66 -10.61 3.20
N SER A 134 -6.27 -10.54 2.03
CA SER A 134 -7.28 -11.49 1.55
C SER A 134 -6.72 -12.57 0.63
N GLY A 135 -5.49 -12.40 0.15
CA GLY A 135 -4.79 -13.43 -0.62
C GLY A 135 -3.36 -13.06 -1.00
N CYS A 136 -2.63 -14.07 -1.46
CA CYS A 136 -1.33 -13.91 -2.11
C CYS A 136 -1.25 -14.91 -3.27
N ARG A 137 -0.78 -14.46 -4.43
CA ARG A 137 -0.50 -15.32 -5.59
C ARG A 137 0.97 -15.19 -5.97
N LEU A 138 1.63 -16.32 -6.21
CA LEU A 138 2.99 -16.35 -6.71
C LEU A 138 3.00 -16.52 -8.22
N VAL A 139 3.71 -15.64 -8.90
CA VAL A 139 4.02 -15.71 -10.33
C VAL A 139 5.53 -15.85 -10.45
N PRO A 140 6.05 -16.88 -11.15
CA PRO A 140 7.48 -16.98 -11.41
C PRO A 140 7.98 -15.71 -12.10
N GLY A 141 9.06 -15.13 -11.58
CA GLY A 141 9.75 -14.05 -12.29
C GLY A 141 10.26 -14.59 -13.63
N LYS A 142 10.10 -13.82 -14.71
CA LYS A 142 10.91 -14.09 -15.90
C LYS A 142 12.35 -13.89 -15.47
N GLY A 143 13.18 -14.93 -15.56
CA GLY A 143 14.58 -14.87 -15.16
C GLY A 143 15.23 -13.64 -15.77
N ALA A 144 15.42 -12.61 -14.96
CA ALA A 144 16.11 -11.40 -15.39
C ALA A 144 17.59 -11.76 -15.36
N SER A 145 18.09 -12.26 -16.49
CA SER A 145 19.47 -12.00 -16.85
C SER A 145 19.58 -10.48 -16.96
N VAL A 146 20.12 -9.85 -15.91
CA VAL A 146 20.72 -8.53 -16.03
C VAL A 146 22.03 -8.63 -16.79
#